data_AF-A0A3B3VK65-F1
#
_entry.id   AF-A0A3B3VK65-F1
#
_cell.length_a   1.000
_cell.length_b   1.000
_cell.length_c   1.000
_cell.angle_alpha   90.00
_cell.angle_beta   90.00
_cell.angle_gamma   90.00
#
_symmetry.space_group_name_H-M   'P 1'
#
loop_
_entity.id
_entity.type
_entity.pdbx_description
1 polymer ?
#
loop_
_entity_poly.entity_id
_entity_poly.type
_entity_poly.pdbx_seq_one_letter_code
_entity_poly.pdbx_strand_id
1 'polypeptide(L)'
;MCVRKLRGEDGEEELVVDYVRGRYPTRKQCLTALVMNGLPSQVEKNINNMTVKIPHQLFINGEFVDAEGGKTYKTINPTDGTAICEVSLAQISDVDKAVAAAKEAFESGEWGKMNPRDRGRLIYKLADLMEEHQDELATIEAMDSGAVYTLALKTHVGMSIQTFRYFAGWCDKIQVRQLTL
;
A
#
# COMPACT_ATOMS: atom_id res chain seq x y z
N MET A 1 -3.83 -2.10 3.75
CA MET A 1 -3.98 -3.14 2.71
C MET A 1 -4.96 -4.16 3.24
N CYS A 2 -6.15 -4.27 2.66
CA CYS A 2 -7.12 -5.30 3.04
C CYS A 2 -7.00 -6.45 2.02
N VAL A 3 -6.79 -7.67 2.49
CA VAL A 3 -6.82 -8.88 1.66
C VAL A 3 -8.05 -9.65 2.08
N ARG A 4 -9.02 -9.83 1.17
CA ARG A 4 -10.23 -10.62 1.43
C ARG A 4 -10.13 -11.97 0.72
N LYS A 5 -10.60 -13.01 1.40
CA LYS A 5 -10.73 -14.37 0.87
C LYS A 5 -12.10 -14.50 0.19
N LEU A 6 -12.14 -14.80 -1.11
CA LEU A 6 -13.36 -15.19 -1.81
C LEU A 6 -13.29 -16.67 -2.19
N ARG A 7 -14.40 -17.39 -2.02
CA ARG A 7 -14.54 -18.81 -2.36
C ARG A 7 -15.15 -18.92 -3.76
N GLY A 8 -14.42 -19.47 -4.72
CA GLY A 8 -14.93 -19.74 -6.07
C GLY A 8 -15.89 -20.93 -6.11
N GLU A 9 -16.75 -20.99 -7.14
CA GLU A 9 -17.76 -22.04 -7.34
C GLU A 9 -17.14 -23.43 -7.64
N ASP A 10 -15.84 -23.49 -7.96
CA ASP A 10 -15.12 -24.70 -8.38
C ASP A 10 -14.27 -25.34 -7.26
N GLY A 11 -14.24 -24.73 -6.07
CA GLY A 11 -13.52 -25.26 -4.90
C GLY A 11 -12.01 -24.97 -4.82
N GLU A 12 -11.43 -24.21 -5.76
CA GLU A 12 -10.04 -23.74 -5.66
C GLU A 12 -9.92 -22.42 -4.86
N GLU A 13 -8.86 -22.31 -4.03
CA GLU A 13 -8.58 -21.14 -3.20
C GLU A 13 -7.66 -20.14 -3.93
N GLU A 14 -8.18 -18.95 -4.28
CA GLU A 14 -7.40 -17.88 -4.91
C GLU A 14 -7.27 -16.66 -3.97
N LEU A 15 -6.04 -16.16 -3.79
CA LEU A 15 -5.73 -14.94 -3.02
C LEU A 15 -5.60 -13.76 -3.97
N VAL A 16 -6.66 -12.96 -4.08
CA VAL A 16 -6.68 -11.72 -4.88
C VAL A 16 -6.24 -10.55 -4.00
N VAL A 17 -5.27 -9.77 -4.49
CA VAL A 17 -4.96 -8.44 -3.94
C VAL A 17 -5.55 -7.48 -4.96
N ASP A 18 -6.60 -6.77 -4.58
CA ASP A 18 -7.24 -5.80 -5.44
C ASP A 18 -6.33 -4.59 -5.64
N TYR A 19 -5.64 -4.56 -6.77
CA TYR A 19 -5.49 -3.33 -7.53
C TYR A 19 -6.52 -3.43 -8.66
N VAL A 20 -7.36 -2.40 -8.82
CA VAL A 20 -8.44 -2.38 -9.81
C VAL A 20 -7.90 -2.64 -11.22
N ARG A 21 -7.95 -3.90 -11.67
CA ARG A 21 -8.13 -4.37 -13.04
C ARG A 21 -8.82 -5.73 -13.00
N GLY A 22 -10.15 -5.70 -12.97
CA GLY A 22 -10.98 -6.90 -13.00
C GLY A 22 -10.79 -7.74 -14.28
N ARG A 23 -10.93 -9.06 -14.13
CA ARG A 23 -11.40 -9.94 -15.22
C ARG A 23 -12.91 -10.13 -15.07
N TYR A 24 -13.64 -9.69 -16.09
CA TYR A 24 -15.10 -9.78 -16.23
C TYR A 24 -15.54 -11.15 -16.80
N PRO A 25 -16.82 -11.56 -16.62
CA PRO A 25 -17.57 -12.26 -17.65
C PRO A 25 -18.52 -11.32 -18.42
N THR A 26 -18.31 -11.30 -19.73
CA THR A 26 -19.15 -10.78 -20.84
C THR A 26 -19.41 -9.26 -21.02
N ARG A 27 -19.01 -8.83 -22.23
CA ARG A 27 -19.02 -7.50 -22.83
C ARG A 27 -20.42 -6.86 -22.89
N LYS A 28 -20.64 -5.75 -22.17
CA LYS A 28 -21.19 -4.46 -22.67
C LYS A 28 -22.02 -3.65 -21.69
N GLN A 29 -22.42 -4.16 -20.51
CA GLN A 29 -23.42 -3.44 -19.70
C GLN A 29 -22.94 -2.84 -18.36
N CYS A 30 -21.76 -3.18 -17.85
CA CYS A 30 -21.33 -2.68 -16.53
C CYS A 30 -20.44 -1.42 -16.54
N LEU A 31 -20.03 -0.89 -17.70
CA LEU A 31 -19.04 0.19 -17.73
C LEU A 31 -19.54 1.55 -17.20
N THR A 32 -20.86 1.74 -17.05
CA THR A 32 -21.42 3.07 -16.77
C THR A 32 -21.69 3.32 -15.27
N ALA A 33 -21.73 2.29 -14.43
CA ALA A 33 -22.21 2.43 -13.04
C ALA A 33 -21.11 2.47 -11.94
N LEU A 34 -19.85 2.13 -12.26
CA LEU A 34 -18.76 2.03 -11.28
C LEU A 34 -17.77 3.22 -11.29
N VAL A 35 -18.01 4.25 -12.11
CA VAL A 35 -17.07 5.38 -12.30
C VAL A 35 -17.26 6.52 -11.29
N MET A 36 -18.21 6.45 -10.35
CA MET A 36 -18.65 7.66 -9.63
C MET A 36 -18.37 7.75 -8.13
N ASN A 37 -17.72 6.79 -7.46
CA ASN A 37 -17.29 6.96 -6.07
C ASN A 37 -16.00 6.18 -5.76
N GLY A 38 -14.89 6.87 -5.44
CA GLY A 38 -13.80 6.28 -4.64
C GLY A 38 -12.43 6.03 -5.29
N LEU A 39 -12.10 6.65 -6.43
CA LEU A 39 -10.68 6.75 -6.80
C LEU A 39 -10.00 7.78 -5.88
N PRO A 40 -8.81 7.48 -5.31
CA PRO A 40 -8.12 8.42 -4.45
C PRO A 40 -7.89 9.73 -5.18
N SER A 41 -8.02 10.85 -4.47
CA SER A 41 -7.52 12.11 -4.98
C SER A 41 -6.01 11.97 -5.13
N GLN A 42 -5.52 12.06 -6.36
CA GLN A 42 -4.11 11.89 -6.69
C GLN A 42 -3.59 13.15 -7.36
N VAL A 43 -2.40 13.58 -6.96
CA VAL A 43 -1.68 14.65 -7.65
C VAL A 43 -0.77 14.01 -8.69
N GLU A 44 -0.90 14.45 -9.94
CA GLU A 44 -0.02 14.02 -11.03
C GLU A 44 1.20 14.96 -11.13
N LYS A 45 2.39 14.38 -11.27
CA LYS A 45 3.64 15.12 -11.51
C LYS A 45 4.36 14.53 -12.72
N ASN A 46 4.74 15.39 -13.66
CA ASN A 46 5.57 15.02 -14.81
C ASN A 46 7.03 15.31 -14.47
N ILE A 47 7.78 14.26 -14.09
CA ILE A 47 9.15 14.34 -13.61
C ILE A 47 9.90 13.07 -14.06
N ASN A 48 11.22 13.16 -14.27
CA ASN A 48 12.05 12.02 -14.66
C ASN A 48 11.51 11.25 -15.88
N ASN A 49 10.99 11.98 -16.89
CA ASN A 49 10.38 11.41 -18.11
C ASN A 49 9.18 10.47 -17.85
N MET A 50 8.53 10.55 -16.69
CA MET A 50 7.34 9.78 -16.35
C MET A 50 6.26 10.65 -15.70
N THR A 51 5.01 10.17 -15.73
CA THR A 51 3.89 10.77 -14.99
C THR A 51 3.68 9.96 -13.71
N VAL A 52 4.01 10.55 -12.58
CA VAL A 52 3.90 9.95 -11.25
C VAL A 52 2.56 10.34 -10.64
N LYS A 53 1.87 9.38 -10.01
CA LYS A 53 0.58 9.61 -9.34
C LYS A 53 0.75 9.48 -7.84
N ILE A 54 0.56 10.58 -7.12
CA ILE A 54 0.87 10.67 -5.69
C ILE A 54 -0.44 10.78 -4.90
N PRO A 55 -0.85 9.73 -4.17
CA PRO A 55 -1.89 9.85 -3.16
C PRO A 55 -1.41 10.77 -2.04
N HIS A 56 -2.27 11.67 -1.58
CA HIS A 56 -1.93 12.67 -0.56
C HIS A 56 -2.83 12.63 0.68
N GLN A 57 -3.76 11.68 0.69
CA GLN A 57 -4.72 11.42 1.76
C GLN A 57 -4.15 10.44 2.79
N LEU A 58 -4.78 10.35 3.97
CA LEU A 58 -4.48 9.30 4.94
C LEU A 58 -4.91 7.94 4.36
N PHE A 59 -4.20 6.86 4.68
CA PHE A 59 -4.60 5.51 4.28
C PHE A 59 -5.03 4.71 5.51
N ILE A 60 -6.34 4.66 5.77
CA ILE A 60 -6.93 4.04 6.97
C ILE A 60 -7.93 2.97 6.55
N ASN A 61 -7.85 1.79 7.17
CA ASN A 61 -8.74 0.66 6.90
C ASN A 61 -8.84 0.22 5.43
N GLY A 62 -7.78 0.42 4.66
CA GLY A 62 -7.74 0.04 3.24
C GLY A 62 -8.27 1.10 2.27
N GLU A 63 -8.61 2.30 2.75
CA GLU A 63 -9.15 3.39 1.96
C GLU A 63 -8.32 4.67 2.13
N PHE A 64 -8.30 5.50 1.09
CA PHE A 64 -7.75 6.84 1.16
C PHE A 64 -8.82 7.81 1.68
N VAL A 65 -8.53 8.51 2.78
CA VAL A 65 -9.47 9.40 3.47
C VAL A 65 -8.80 10.73 3.83
N ASP A 66 -9.54 11.83 3.73
CA ASP A 66 -9.08 13.12 4.20
C ASP A 66 -8.93 13.12 5.73
N ALA A 67 -8.02 13.95 6.25
CA ALA A 67 -7.92 14.18 7.69
C ALA A 67 -9.19 14.84 8.27
N GLU A 68 -9.45 14.62 9.55
CA GLU A 68 -10.55 15.25 10.28
C GLU A 68 -10.50 16.78 10.13
N GLY A 69 -11.61 17.36 9.69
CA GLY A 69 -11.71 18.80 9.42
C GLY A 69 -10.95 19.26 8.18
N GLY A 70 -10.52 18.35 7.30
CA GLY A 70 -9.88 18.66 6.02
C GLY A 70 -8.51 19.33 6.15
N LYS A 71 -7.82 19.12 7.28
CA LYS A 71 -6.53 19.77 7.53
C LYS A 71 -5.44 19.20 6.63
N THR A 72 -4.66 20.08 6.03
CA THR A 72 -3.52 19.73 5.16
C THR A 72 -2.29 20.55 5.52
N TYR A 73 -1.13 20.10 5.04
CA TYR A 73 0.10 20.90 5.01
C TYR A 73 0.84 20.66 3.69
N LYS A 74 1.70 21.60 3.29
CA LYS A 74 2.47 21.48 2.05
C LYS A 74 3.72 20.64 2.29
N THR A 75 3.91 19.58 1.51
CA THR A 75 5.23 18.97 1.36
C THR A 75 6.04 19.75 0.32
N ILE A 76 7.32 19.97 0.61
CA ILE A 76 8.19 20.90 -0.11
C ILE A 76 9.32 20.14 -0.76
N ASN A 77 9.54 20.37 -2.06
CA ASN A 77 10.69 19.85 -2.77
C ASN A 77 11.96 20.57 -2.27
N PRO A 78 12.92 19.86 -1.66
CA PRO A 78 14.13 20.49 -1.12
C PRO A 78 15.08 21.01 -2.21
N THR A 79 14.90 20.59 -3.46
CA THR A 79 15.76 20.99 -4.59
C THR A 79 15.56 22.46 -4.97
N ASP A 80 14.31 22.94 -4.95
CA ASP A 80 13.93 24.27 -5.44
C ASP A 80 13.00 25.04 -4.50
N GLY A 81 12.57 24.44 -3.39
CA GLY A 81 11.67 25.04 -2.41
C GLY A 81 10.21 25.09 -2.85
N THR A 82 9.84 24.49 -3.98
CA THR A 82 8.46 24.48 -4.48
C THR A 82 7.59 23.49 -3.72
N ALA A 83 6.29 23.78 -3.61
CA ALA A 83 5.35 22.83 -3.02
C ALA A 83 5.05 21.69 -3.99
N ILE A 84 5.24 20.44 -3.53
CA ILE A 84 4.92 19.24 -4.29
C ILE A 84 3.40 19.08 -4.34
N CYS A 85 2.76 18.93 -3.18
CA CYS A 85 1.32 18.87 -3.00
C CYS A 85 0.94 19.26 -1.56
N GLU A 86 -0.36 19.34 -1.31
CA GLU A 86 -0.90 19.36 0.06
C GLU A 86 -1.17 17.92 0.50
N VAL A 87 -0.68 17.55 1.67
CA VAL A 87 -0.85 16.22 2.28
C VAL A 87 -1.75 16.35 3.51
N SER A 88 -2.62 15.37 3.72
CA SER A 88 -3.51 15.30 4.88
C SER A 88 -2.72 15.35 6.20
N LEU A 89 -3.10 16.28 7.08
CA LEU A 89 -2.53 16.45 8.40
C LEU A 89 -3.39 15.72 9.43
N ALA A 90 -3.01 14.50 9.77
CA ALA A 90 -3.78 13.64 10.68
C ALA A 90 -4.09 14.31 12.02
N GLN A 91 -5.34 14.16 12.49
CA GLN A 91 -5.78 14.61 13.81
C GLN A 91 -5.86 13.43 14.79
N ILE A 92 -6.07 13.75 16.08
CA ILE A 92 -6.20 12.73 17.14
C ILE A 92 -7.27 11.69 16.78
N SER A 93 -8.44 12.12 16.28
CA SER A 93 -9.51 11.21 15.87
C SER A 93 -9.13 10.30 14.70
N ASP A 94 -8.26 10.76 13.78
CA ASP A 94 -7.80 9.93 12.66
C ASP A 94 -6.82 8.86 13.15
N VAL A 95 -5.97 9.20 14.13
CA VAL A 95 -5.11 8.23 14.82
C VAL A 95 -5.97 7.19 15.54
N ASP A 96 -7.02 7.61 16.25
CA ASP A 96 -7.95 6.69 16.92
C ASP A 96 -8.63 5.74 15.92
N LYS A 97 -9.10 6.26 14.77
CA LYS A 97 -9.67 5.44 13.68
C LYS A 97 -8.64 4.44 13.14
N ALA A 98 -7.39 4.86 12.93
CA ALA A 98 -6.32 3.99 12.44
C ALA A 98 -5.98 2.87 13.42
N VAL A 99 -5.89 3.19 14.72
CA VAL A 99 -5.63 2.21 15.78
C VAL A 99 -6.80 1.23 15.91
N ALA A 100 -8.05 1.72 15.88
CA ALA A 100 -9.23 0.87 15.92
C ALA A 100 -9.26 -0.10 14.72
N ALA A 101 -8.98 0.37 13.51
CA ALA A 101 -8.90 -0.47 12.31
C ALA A 101 -7.77 -1.51 12.40
N ALA A 102 -6.60 -1.12 12.90
CA ALA A 102 -5.47 -2.05 13.11
C ALA A 102 -5.81 -3.12 14.16
N LYS A 103 -6.47 -2.73 15.26
CA LYS A 103 -6.93 -3.65 16.31
C LYS A 103 -7.93 -4.66 15.76
N GLU A 104 -8.93 -4.21 15.02
CA GLU A 104 -9.91 -5.08 14.36
C GLU A 104 -9.21 -6.06 13.41
N ALA A 105 -8.31 -5.57 12.54
CA ALA A 105 -7.56 -6.43 11.61
C ALA A 105 -6.72 -7.50 12.33
N PHE A 106 -6.21 -7.21 13.53
CA PHE A 106 -5.40 -8.12 14.33
C PHE A 106 -6.23 -9.13 15.15
N GLU A 107 -7.26 -8.67 15.87
CA GLU A 107 -8.02 -9.51 16.81
C GLU A 107 -9.09 -10.36 16.13
N SER A 108 -9.85 -9.76 15.20
CA SER A 108 -11.00 -10.40 14.57
C SER A 108 -10.80 -10.64 13.07
N GLY A 109 -9.95 -9.85 12.42
CA GLY A 109 -9.69 -9.91 10.99
C GLY A 109 -8.85 -11.10 10.52
N GLU A 110 -8.72 -11.21 9.20
CA GLU A 110 -8.01 -12.32 8.54
C GLU A 110 -6.52 -12.33 8.87
N TRP A 111 -5.89 -11.17 9.06
CA TRP A 111 -4.43 -11.07 9.24
C TRP A 111 -3.93 -11.81 10.47
N GLY A 112 -4.61 -11.68 11.62
CA GLY A 112 -4.24 -12.36 12.86
C GLY A 112 -4.47 -13.88 12.83
N LYS A 113 -5.43 -14.33 12.03
CA LYS A 113 -5.81 -15.76 11.90
C LYS A 113 -5.11 -16.46 10.73
N MET A 114 -4.44 -15.71 9.87
CA MET A 114 -3.84 -16.22 8.63
C MET A 114 -2.74 -17.23 8.91
N ASN A 115 -2.71 -18.31 8.10
CA ASN A 115 -1.60 -19.23 8.08
C ASN A 115 -0.29 -18.44 7.84
N PRO A 116 0.76 -18.66 8.64
CA PRO A 116 2.02 -17.93 8.48
C PRO A 116 2.61 -18.00 7.06
N ARG A 117 2.41 -19.12 6.35
CA ARG A 117 2.84 -19.26 4.96
C ARG A 117 2.09 -18.31 4.02
N ASP A 118 0.77 -18.22 4.15
CA ASP A 118 -0.06 -17.34 3.32
C ASP A 118 0.23 -15.87 3.60
N ARG A 119 0.49 -15.54 4.87
CA ARG A 119 0.97 -14.20 5.26
C ARG A 119 2.30 -13.88 4.56
N GLY A 120 3.24 -14.83 4.54
CA GLY A 120 4.48 -14.71 3.78
C GLY A 120 4.25 -14.48 2.28
N ARG A 121 3.31 -15.20 1.66
CA ARG A 121 2.95 -15.02 0.23
C ARG A 121 2.44 -13.61 -0.06
N LEU A 122 1.62 -13.03 0.82
CA LEU A 122 1.13 -11.65 0.64
C LEU A 122 2.25 -10.62 0.77
N ILE A 123 3.20 -10.83 1.69
CA ILE A 123 4.35 -9.94 1.85
C ILE A 123 5.30 -10.06 0.65
N TYR A 124 5.51 -11.25 0.08
CA TYR A 124 6.22 -11.39 -1.18
C TYR A 124 5.54 -10.63 -2.32
N LYS A 125 4.21 -10.76 -2.44
CA LYS A 125 3.44 -10.04 -3.46
C LYS A 125 3.54 -8.52 -3.30
N LEU A 126 3.60 -8.01 -2.06
CA LEU A 126 3.89 -6.59 -1.81
C LEU A 126 5.28 -6.20 -2.34
N ALA A 127 6.31 -7.01 -2.09
CA ALA A 127 7.65 -6.75 -2.59
C ALA A 127 7.71 -6.76 -4.13
N ASP A 128 6.99 -7.66 -4.78
CA ASP A 128 6.93 -7.74 -6.25
C ASP A 128 6.22 -6.50 -6.84
N LEU A 129 5.16 -6.02 -6.20
CA LEU A 129 4.51 -4.76 -6.59
C LEU A 129 5.43 -3.55 -6.37
N MET A 130 6.21 -3.53 -5.29
CA MET A 130 7.21 -2.49 -5.08
C MET A 130 8.31 -2.51 -6.15
N GLU A 131 8.73 -3.69 -6.60
CA GLU A 131 9.72 -3.86 -7.67
C GLU A 131 9.15 -3.45 -9.04
N GLU A 132 7.89 -3.76 -9.32
CA GLU A 132 7.18 -3.31 -10.52
C GLU A 132 7.12 -1.76 -10.59
N HIS A 133 6.94 -1.10 -9.44
CA HIS A 133 6.83 0.36 -9.33
C HIS A 133 8.13 1.05 -8.86
N GLN A 134 9.28 0.38 -8.91
CA GLN A 134 10.50 0.89 -8.27
C GLN A 134 11.00 2.23 -8.81
N ASP A 135 10.89 2.48 -10.12
CA ASP A 135 11.28 3.75 -10.74
C ASP A 135 10.35 4.89 -10.31
N GLU A 136 9.04 4.61 -10.16
CA GLU A 136 8.05 5.56 -9.65
C GLU A 136 8.34 5.91 -8.19
N LEU A 137 8.54 4.89 -7.35
CA LEU A 137 8.89 5.06 -5.93
C LEU A 137 10.19 5.84 -5.75
N ALA A 138 11.22 5.54 -6.54
CA ALA A 138 12.51 6.23 -6.49
C ALA A 138 12.40 7.68 -6.96
N THR A 139 11.51 7.96 -7.92
CA THR A 139 11.24 9.32 -8.40
C THR A 139 10.49 10.15 -7.35
N ILE A 140 9.51 9.56 -6.66
CA ILE A 140 8.81 10.21 -5.53
C ILE A 140 9.82 10.52 -4.42
N GLU A 141 10.62 9.53 -4.02
CA GLU A 141 11.63 9.68 -2.95
C GLU A 141 12.64 10.78 -3.29
N ALA A 142 13.17 10.80 -4.52
CA ALA A 142 14.10 11.83 -4.96
C ALA A 142 13.48 13.23 -4.92
N MET A 143 12.19 13.36 -5.27
CA MET A 143 11.49 14.64 -5.24
C MET A 143 11.16 15.12 -3.82
N ASP A 144 10.77 14.22 -2.92
CA ASP A 144 10.31 14.56 -1.56
C ASP A 144 11.49 14.75 -0.59
N SER A 145 12.52 13.90 -0.65
CA SER A 145 13.67 13.96 0.26
C SER A 145 14.92 14.62 -0.34
N GLY A 146 14.94 14.87 -1.66
CA GLY A 146 16.11 15.40 -2.36
C GLY A 146 17.20 14.36 -2.60
N ALA A 147 16.90 13.07 -2.38
CA ALA A 147 17.84 11.99 -2.63
C ALA A 147 18.24 11.93 -4.12
N VAL A 148 19.51 11.65 -4.39
CA VAL A 148 19.96 11.38 -5.75
C VAL A 148 19.21 10.15 -6.28
N TYR A 149 18.56 10.26 -7.44
CA TYR A 149 17.71 9.19 -8.01
C TYR A 149 18.36 7.80 -8.00
N THR A 150 19.62 7.71 -8.42
CA THR A 150 20.35 6.43 -8.49
C THR A 150 20.60 5.82 -7.11
N LEU A 151 20.72 6.65 -6.07
CA LEU A 151 20.78 6.21 -4.67
C LEU A 151 19.38 5.82 -4.16
N ALA A 152 18.35 6.61 -4.46
CA ALA A 152 16.97 6.29 -4.08
C ALA A 152 16.53 4.94 -4.67
N LEU A 153 16.82 4.68 -5.95
CA LEU A 153 16.51 3.43 -6.63
C LEU A 153 17.25 2.23 -6.00
N LYS A 154 18.58 2.32 -5.86
CA LYS A 154 19.39 1.18 -5.40
C LYS A 154 19.30 0.93 -3.90
N THR A 155 19.21 2.00 -3.10
CA THR A 155 19.31 1.92 -1.65
C THR A 155 17.94 2.06 -1.00
N HIS A 156 17.25 3.19 -1.16
CA HIS A 156 15.96 3.39 -0.47
C HIS A 156 14.93 2.35 -0.91
N VAL A 157 14.63 2.29 -2.21
CA VAL A 157 13.63 1.35 -2.76
C VAL A 157 14.19 -0.07 -2.80
N GLY A 158 15.39 -0.25 -3.35
CA GLY A 158 16.02 -1.57 -3.48
C GLY A 158 16.17 -2.32 -2.15
N MET A 159 16.63 -1.67 -1.09
CA MET A 159 16.76 -2.33 0.22
C MET A 159 15.40 -2.51 0.92
N SER A 160 14.41 -1.63 0.68
CA SER A 160 13.05 -1.86 1.17
C SER A 160 12.42 -3.10 0.55
N ILE A 161 12.56 -3.31 -0.77
CA ILE A 161 12.09 -4.53 -1.46
C ILE A 161 12.74 -5.78 -0.84
N GLN A 162 14.07 -5.75 -0.66
CA GLN A 162 14.80 -6.87 -0.06
C GLN A 162 14.36 -7.13 1.39
N THR A 163 14.07 -6.07 2.15
CA THR A 163 13.58 -6.17 3.53
C THR A 163 12.25 -6.93 3.60
N PHE A 164 11.29 -6.59 2.72
CA PHE A 164 10.01 -7.30 2.64
C PHE A 164 10.20 -8.76 2.23
N ARG A 165 11.04 -9.04 1.21
CA ARG A 165 11.36 -10.42 0.80
C ARG A 165 12.00 -11.23 1.95
N TYR A 166 12.92 -10.63 2.69
CA TYR A 166 13.57 -11.25 3.83
C TYR A 166 12.56 -11.64 4.92
N PHE A 167 11.73 -10.71 5.38
CA PHE A 167 10.75 -10.97 6.44
C PHE A 167 9.57 -11.85 5.98
N ALA A 168 9.19 -11.81 4.70
CA ALA A 168 8.26 -12.78 4.12
C ALA A 168 8.76 -14.21 4.31
N GLY A 169 10.05 -14.45 4.06
CA GLY A 169 10.71 -15.74 4.27
C GLY A 169 10.74 -16.20 5.72
N TRP A 170 10.64 -15.29 6.70
CA TRP A 170 10.61 -15.64 8.12
C TRP A 170 9.22 -16.01 8.65
N CYS A 171 8.15 -15.67 7.92
CA CYS A 171 6.79 -15.82 8.44
C CYS A 171 6.48 -17.24 8.92
N ASP A 172 6.94 -18.28 8.23
CA ASP A 172 6.73 -19.68 8.60
C ASP A 172 7.92 -20.34 9.34
N LYS A 173 8.92 -19.54 9.75
CA LYS A 173 10.15 -20.02 10.43
C LYS A 173 10.28 -19.56 11.87
N ILE A 174 9.34 -18.75 12.36
CA ILE A 174 9.28 -18.37 13.76
C ILE A 174 8.77 -19.57 14.55
N GLN A 175 9.64 -20.17 15.37
CA GLN A 175 9.34 -21.35 16.16
C GLN A 175 9.35 -21.02 17.65
N VAL A 176 8.43 -21.64 18.39
CA VAL A 176 8.46 -21.65 19.86
C VAL A 176 9.25 -22.86 20.34
N ARG A 177 10.07 -22.66 21.37
CA ARG A 177 10.81 -23.76 22.01
C ARG A 177 9.91 -24.46 23.02
N GLN A 178 9.73 -25.77 22.88
CA GLN A 178 9.18 -26.59 23.96
C GLN A 178 10.30 -26.95 24.95
N LEU A 179 10.04 -26.74 26.24
CA LEU A 179 10.87 -27.23 27.34
C LEU A 179 10.18 -28.45 27.91
N THR A 180 10.83 -29.61 27.81
CA THR A 180 10.37 -30.84 28.48
C THR A 180 10.79 -30.74 29.95
N LEU A 181 9.82 -30.78 30.88
CA LEU A 181 10.04 -30.81 32.33
C LEU A 181 10.35 -32.23 32.80
#